data_AF-A0A7D9L7I6-F1
#
_entry.id   AF-A0A7D9L7I6-F1
#
_cell.length_a   1.000
_cell.length_b   1.000
_cell.length_c   1.000
_cell.angle_alpha   90.00
_cell.angle_beta   90.00
_cell.angle_gamma   90.00
#
_symmetry.space_group_name_H-M   'P 1'
#
loop_
_entity.id
_entity.type
_entity.pdbx_description
1 polymer ?
#
loop_
_entity_poly.entity_id
_entity_poly.type
_entity_poly.pdbx_seq_one_letter_code
_entity_poly.pdbx_strand_id
1 'polypeptide(L)'
;MERIPAIWERLQLYPYNDKPEIPSVWWSTRENRTDYKKCQAHNQDPYLALLNYRNTPIDGVSPAQALMSRRLGSVLPIVQHKLTPSVINGAQFSTNRQLQQQHQKRYYDKTASFLSPLRKGEIVRFKYDPNSKWDKAKVVQPHVAPRSYIIETKDGVQYRRNRRHLRRTSEPPFDTTEAQVENFMPSYKASHDQTWETNYPKTTTGEAPKRSRYGRMINQNPNYKT
;
A
#
# COMPACT_ATOMS: atom_id res chain seq x y z
N MET A 1 -21.39 17.12 -35.20
CA MET A 1 -20.16 16.35 -34.95
C MET A 1 -19.59 16.83 -33.63
N GLU A 2 -19.94 16.15 -32.56
CA GLU A 2 -19.67 16.54 -31.19
C GLU A 2 -18.18 16.40 -30.87
N ARG A 3 -17.55 17.49 -30.43
CA ARG A 3 -16.24 17.45 -29.77
C ARG A 3 -16.47 17.02 -28.33
N ILE A 4 -16.11 15.78 -28.02
CA ILE A 4 -16.10 15.24 -26.66
C ILE A 4 -15.14 16.09 -25.80
N PRO A 5 -15.56 16.64 -24.65
CA PRO A 5 -14.70 17.49 -23.84
C PRO A 5 -13.65 16.65 -23.09
N ALA A 6 -12.42 17.18 -23.06
CA ALA A 6 -11.29 16.59 -22.37
C ALA A 6 -11.49 16.61 -20.84
N ILE A 7 -11.87 15.47 -20.27
CA ILE A 7 -11.98 15.24 -18.81
C ILE A 7 -10.60 14.92 -18.19
N TRP A 8 -9.50 15.15 -18.90
CA TRP A 8 -8.16 14.75 -18.44
C TRP A 8 -7.43 15.80 -17.58
N GLU A 9 -8.03 16.96 -17.31
CA GLU A 9 -7.31 18.09 -16.72
C GLU A 9 -7.47 18.26 -15.19
N ARG A 10 -7.87 17.21 -14.46
CA ARG A 10 -7.93 17.26 -12.99
C ARG A 10 -7.43 16.02 -12.27
N LEU A 11 -6.43 15.34 -12.83
CA LEU A 11 -5.59 14.43 -12.06
C LEU A 11 -4.46 15.23 -11.43
N GLN A 12 -4.70 15.68 -10.20
CA GLN A 12 -3.65 16.18 -9.30
C GLN A 12 -2.43 15.26 -9.36
N LEU A 13 -1.32 15.87 -9.74
CA LEU A 13 0.03 15.34 -9.75
C LEU A 13 0.34 14.53 -8.47
N TYR A 14 0.62 13.24 -8.67
CA TYR A 14 1.28 12.24 -7.81
C TYR A 14 0.97 12.15 -6.30
N PRO A 15 0.52 10.96 -5.86
CA PRO A 15 1.11 10.31 -4.68
C PRO A 15 1.41 8.82 -4.90
N TYR A 16 2.65 8.52 -5.29
CA TYR A 16 3.49 7.36 -4.91
C TYR A 16 2.88 5.95 -4.64
N ASN A 17 3.37 4.95 -5.41
CA ASN A 17 3.48 3.49 -5.19
C ASN A 17 2.73 2.54 -6.14
N ASP A 18 2.83 2.78 -7.45
CA ASP A 18 3.03 1.65 -8.34
C ASP A 18 4.52 1.35 -8.30
N LYS A 19 4.91 0.33 -7.53
CA LYS A 19 6.30 -0.15 -7.54
C LYS A 19 6.55 -0.68 -8.96
N PRO A 20 7.44 -0.08 -9.78
CA PRO A 20 7.87 -0.76 -10.99
C PRO A 20 8.48 -2.10 -10.57
N GLU A 21 8.27 -3.13 -11.38
CA GLU A 21 8.57 -4.55 -11.11
C GLU A 21 10.06 -4.87 -10.89
N ILE A 22 10.92 -3.86 -10.70
CA ILE A 22 12.38 -3.97 -10.72
C ILE A 22 12.96 -3.52 -9.37
N PRO A 23 13.14 -4.44 -8.40
CA PRO A 23 13.74 -4.15 -7.09
C PRO A 23 15.15 -3.53 -7.17
N SER A 24 15.93 -3.81 -8.22
CA SER A 24 17.33 -3.37 -8.30
C SER A 24 17.51 -1.86 -8.48
N VAL A 25 16.51 -1.15 -9.03
CA VAL A 25 16.61 0.31 -9.24
C VAL A 25 16.48 1.07 -7.92
N TRP A 26 15.75 0.51 -6.94
CA TRP A 26 15.45 1.15 -5.66
C TRP A 26 16.65 1.27 -4.72
N TRP A 27 17.56 0.30 -4.71
CA TRP A 27 18.80 0.36 -3.92
C TRP A 27 19.71 1.49 -4.42
N SER A 28 19.82 1.55 -5.75
CA SER A 28 20.62 2.48 -6.53
C SER A 28 20.21 3.96 -6.28
N THR A 29 18.91 4.25 -6.27
CA THR A 29 18.39 5.61 -6.01
C THR A 29 18.42 5.95 -4.51
N ARG A 30 18.27 4.95 -3.64
CA ARG A 30 18.34 5.15 -2.18
C ARG A 30 19.76 5.51 -1.75
N GLU A 31 20.76 4.81 -2.28
CA GLU A 31 22.18 5.02 -1.97
C GLU A 31 22.65 6.42 -2.41
N ASN A 32 22.34 6.81 -3.66
CA ASN A 32 22.56 8.18 -4.13
C ASN A 32 21.90 9.24 -3.24
N ARG A 33 20.63 9.02 -2.87
CA ARG A 33 19.91 9.95 -2.03
C ARG A 33 20.51 10.04 -0.63
N THR A 34 21.01 8.94 -0.08
CA THR A 34 21.69 8.96 1.22
C THR A 34 23.03 9.66 1.16
N ASP A 35 23.83 9.42 0.12
CA ASP A 35 25.16 10.03 0.00
C ASP A 35 25.06 11.53 -0.28
N TYR A 36 24.10 11.94 -1.13
CA TYR A 36 23.77 13.34 -1.31
C TYR A 36 23.38 14.03 0.01
N LYS A 37 22.53 13.39 0.82
CA LYS A 37 22.14 13.92 2.14
C LYS A 37 23.31 13.99 3.11
N LYS A 38 24.22 13.02 3.09
CA LYS A 38 25.46 13.04 3.90
C LYS A 38 26.35 14.20 3.47
N CYS A 39 26.55 14.40 2.16
CA CYS A 39 27.31 15.53 1.64
C CYS A 39 26.73 16.86 2.08
N GLN A 40 25.40 17.03 2.01
CA GLN A 40 24.73 18.23 2.51
C GLN A 40 24.94 18.44 4.02
N ALA A 41 24.83 17.37 4.83
CA ALA A 41 25.03 17.46 6.27
C ALA A 41 26.47 17.84 6.67
N HIS A 42 27.45 17.46 5.85
CA HIS A 42 28.87 17.71 6.08
C HIS A 42 29.47 18.84 5.22
N ASN A 43 28.63 19.63 4.54
CA ASN A 43 29.04 20.69 3.59
C ASN A 43 30.11 20.21 2.58
N GLN A 44 29.98 18.97 2.10
CA GLN A 44 30.83 18.39 1.05
C GLN A 44 30.18 18.56 -0.32
N ASP A 45 30.98 18.50 -1.38
CA ASP A 45 30.47 18.59 -2.75
C ASP A 45 29.56 17.37 -3.10
N PRO A 46 28.26 17.58 -3.36
CA PRO A 46 27.35 16.50 -3.74
C PRO A 46 27.69 15.87 -5.09
N TYR A 47 28.35 16.58 -6.00
CA TYR A 47 28.71 16.05 -7.31
C TYR A 47 29.80 14.98 -7.22
N LEU A 48 30.71 15.10 -6.25
CA LEU A 48 31.71 14.07 -5.95
C LEU A 48 31.07 12.75 -5.49
N ALA A 49 30.03 12.82 -4.66
CA ALA A 49 29.30 11.62 -4.25
C ALA A 49 28.63 10.92 -5.43
N LEU A 50 28.01 11.69 -6.32
CA LEU A 50 27.37 11.15 -7.52
C LEU A 50 28.40 10.56 -8.50
N LEU A 51 29.57 11.19 -8.63
CA LEU A 51 30.70 10.67 -9.40
C LEU A 51 31.18 9.33 -8.86
N ASN A 52 31.35 9.23 -7.54
CA ASN A 52 31.75 7.99 -6.87
C ASN A 52 30.71 6.90 -7.10
N TYR A 53 29.42 7.18 -6.89
CA TYR A 53 28.35 6.23 -7.14
C TYR A 53 28.36 5.70 -8.59
N ARG A 54 28.57 6.58 -9.58
CA ARG A 54 28.68 6.17 -10.99
C ARG A 54 29.86 5.22 -11.25
N ASN A 55 30.91 5.30 -10.44
CA ASN A 55 32.10 4.46 -10.52
C ASN A 55 32.06 3.22 -9.62
N THR A 56 31.13 3.14 -8.65
CA THR A 56 30.98 1.98 -7.77
C THR A 56 30.28 0.81 -8.49
N PRO A 57 30.90 -0.36 -8.60
CA PRO A 57 30.26 -1.54 -9.18
C PRO A 57 29.22 -2.11 -8.18
N ILE A 58 27.98 -2.28 -8.64
CA ILE A 58 26.91 -2.89 -7.83
C ILE A 58 26.88 -4.40 -8.08
N ASP A 59 26.84 -4.81 -9.35
CA ASP A 59 26.79 -6.22 -9.79
C ASP A 59 27.99 -6.52 -10.72
N GLY A 60 29.19 -6.11 -10.30
CA GLY A 60 30.43 -6.22 -11.10
C GLY A 60 30.60 -5.15 -12.19
N VAL A 61 29.53 -4.46 -12.58
CA VAL A 61 29.52 -3.34 -13.53
C VAL A 61 29.06 -2.07 -12.82
N SER A 62 29.80 -0.97 -13.00
CA SER A 62 29.40 0.34 -12.46
C SER A 62 28.36 1.03 -13.36
N PRO A 63 27.55 1.98 -12.84
CA PRO A 63 26.59 2.72 -13.65
C PRO A 63 27.21 3.45 -14.85
N ALA A 64 28.38 4.07 -14.68
CA ALA A 64 29.11 4.71 -15.77
C ALA A 64 29.54 3.70 -16.84
N GLN A 65 29.97 2.50 -16.42
CA GLN A 65 30.35 1.47 -17.38
C GLN A 65 29.12 0.92 -18.11
N ALA A 66 28.01 0.69 -17.42
CA ALA A 66 26.77 0.21 -18.05
C ALA A 66 26.22 1.22 -19.09
N LEU A 67 26.35 2.52 -18.82
CA LEU A 67 25.79 3.57 -19.67
C LEU A 67 26.76 4.07 -20.75
N MET A 68 28.03 4.28 -20.40
CA MET A 68 29.04 4.94 -21.23
C MET A 68 30.17 3.99 -21.65
N SER A 69 30.09 2.71 -21.28
CA SER A 69 31.15 1.71 -21.51
C SER A 69 32.52 2.11 -20.97
N ARG A 70 32.61 3.03 -19.99
CA ARG A 70 33.89 3.51 -19.45
C ARG A 70 33.80 3.83 -17.97
N ARG A 71 34.97 3.88 -17.30
CA ARG A 71 35.09 4.42 -15.95
C ARG A 71 35.35 5.92 -16.01
N LEU A 72 34.78 6.67 -15.07
CA LEU A 72 35.03 8.11 -14.95
C LEU A 72 36.25 8.34 -14.05
N GLY A 73 37.00 9.41 -14.31
CA GLY A 73 38.05 9.85 -13.39
C GLY A 73 37.44 10.24 -12.05
N SER A 74 37.99 9.72 -10.95
CA SER A 74 37.64 10.14 -9.59
C SER A 74 38.82 10.92 -8.97
N VAL A 75 38.66 11.35 -7.71
CA VAL A 75 39.72 12.04 -6.95
C VAL A 75 40.93 11.11 -6.73
N LEU A 76 40.70 9.80 -6.66
CA LEU A 76 41.77 8.83 -6.52
C LEU A 76 42.47 8.62 -7.86
N PRO A 77 43.80 8.57 -7.89
CA PRO A 77 44.54 8.32 -9.12
C PRO A 77 44.17 6.95 -9.68
N ILE A 78 43.81 6.94 -10.96
CA ILE A 78 43.45 5.73 -11.71
C ILE A 78 44.32 5.64 -12.96
N VAL A 79 44.69 4.41 -13.32
CA VAL A 79 45.50 4.17 -14.51
C VAL A 79 44.71 4.56 -15.77
N GLN A 80 45.35 5.30 -16.68
CA GLN A 80 44.70 5.88 -17.87
C GLN A 80 43.99 4.84 -18.75
N HIS A 81 44.57 3.64 -18.92
CA HIS A 81 43.95 2.57 -19.71
C HIS A 81 42.62 2.05 -19.12
N LYS A 82 42.29 2.35 -17.85
CA LYS A 82 40.97 2.00 -17.27
C LYS A 82 39.90 3.04 -17.53
N LEU A 83 40.29 4.24 -17.97
CA LEU A 83 39.39 5.34 -18.34
C LEU A 83 38.95 5.28 -19.80
N THR A 84 39.62 4.46 -20.61
CA THR A 84 39.23 4.19 -21.99
C THR A 84 37.95 3.37 -22.04
N PRO A 85 37.11 3.57 -23.08
CA PRO A 85 35.89 2.80 -23.22
C PRO A 85 36.20 1.33 -23.52
N SER A 86 35.58 0.45 -22.76
CA SER A 86 35.53 -1.00 -22.94
C SER A 86 34.06 -1.41 -23.03
N VAL A 87 33.63 -1.85 -24.22
CA VAL A 87 32.25 -2.26 -24.47
C VAL A 87 31.92 -3.49 -23.60
N ILE A 88 30.81 -3.40 -22.88
CA ILE A 88 30.28 -4.52 -22.10
C ILE A 88 29.33 -5.32 -22.98
N ASN A 89 29.37 -6.64 -22.85
CA ASN A 89 28.36 -7.50 -23.45
C ASN A 89 27.00 -7.25 -22.79
N GLY A 90 26.14 -6.49 -23.48
CA GLY A 90 24.82 -6.09 -22.97
C GLY A 90 23.91 -7.26 -22.64
N ALA A 91 23.95 -8.34 -23.44
CA ALA A 91 23.13 -9.54 -23.21
C ALA A 91 23.56 -10.31 -21.96
N GLN A 92 24.87 -10.45 -21.74
CA GLN A 92 25.38 -11.04 -20.51
C GLN A 92 25.05 -10.16 -19.30
N PHE A 93 25.21 -8.84 -19.42
CA PHE A 93 24.88 -7.90 -18.36
C PHE A 93 23.39 -7.96 -17.96
N SER A 94 22.47 -7.95 -18.93
CA SER A 94 21.04 -8.03 -18.65
C SER A 94 20.67 -9.35 -17.99
N THR A 95 21.24 -10.47 -18.44
CA THR A 95 21.01 -11.80 -17.88
C THR A 95 21.50 -11.87 -16.43
N ASN A 96 22.73 -11.42 -16.16
CA ASN A 96 23.27 -11.38 -14.81
C ASN A 96 22.42 -10.49 -13.90
N ARG A 97 22.01 -9.31 -14.38
CA ARG A 97 21.14 -8.40 -13.63
C ARG A 97 19.78 -9.03 -13.32
N GLN A 98 19.19 -9.77 -14.24
CA GLN A 98 17.94 -10.49 -14.00
C GLN A 98 18.11 -11.58 -12.93
N LEU A 99 19.19 -12.35 -12.97
CA LEU A 99 19.50 -13.36 -11.95
C LEU A 99 19.66 -12.73 -10.56
N GLN A 100 20.38 -11.60 -10.45
CA GLN A 100 20.52 -10.88 -9.19
C GLN A 100 19.18 -10.35 -8.67
N GLN A 101 18.32 -9.82 -9.55
CA GLN A 101 16.97 -9.39 -9.18
C GLN A 101 16.10 -10.55 -8.67
N GLN A 102 16.18 -11.72 -9.31
CA GLN A 102 15.47 -12.93 -8.86
C GLN A 102 15.97 -13.40 -7.50
N HIS A 103 17.28 -13.39 -7.28
CA HIS A 103 17.87 -13.70 -5.98
C HIS A 103 17.38 -12.73 -4.91
N GLN A 104 17.50 -11.42 -5.13
CA GLN A 104 16.97 -10.40 -4.23
C GLN A 104 15.49 -10.60 -3.91
N LYS A 105 14.67 -10.88 -4.94
CA LYS A 105 13.24 -11.20 -4.78
C LYS A 105 13.04 -12.42 -3.88
N ARG A 106 13.78 -13.51 -4.13
CA ARG A 106 13.69 -14.74 -3.34
C ARG A 106 13.97 -14.48 -1.86
N TYR A 107 15.00 -13.70 -1.52
CA TYR A 107 15.32 -13.38 -0.13
C TYR A 107 14.30 -12.44 0.50
N TYR A 108 13.80 -11.45 -0.23
CA TYR A 108 12.74 -10.57 0.23
C TYR A 108 11.45 -11.34 0.52
N ASP A 109 11.04 -12.22 -0.39
CA ASP A 109 9.80 -12.98 -0.28
C ASP A 109 9.81 -13.98 0.90
N LYS A 110 10.98 -14.36 1.45
CA LYS A 110 11.07 -15.20 2.65
C LYS A 110 10.46 -14.53 3.89
N THR A 111 10.57 -13.21 4.01
CA THR A 111 10.08 -12.44 5.16
C THR A 111 8.83 -11.62 4.83
N ALA A 112 8.52 -11.46 3.55
CA ALA A 112 7.35 -10.71 3.10
C ALA A 112 6.07 -11.52 3.35
N SER A 113 5.14 -10.94 4.12
CA SER A 113 3.80 -11.49 4.34
C SER A 113 2.74 -10.64 3.66
N PHE A 114 1.65 -11.28 3.24
CA PHE A 114 0.47 -10.58 2.74
C PHE A 114 -0.38 -10.09 3.91
N LEU A 115 -0.75 -8.82 3.88
CA LEU A 115 -1.74 -8.26 4.80
C LEU A 115 -3.14 -8.78 4.43
N SER A 116 -3.98 -9.03 5.44
CA SER A 116 -5.33 -9.56 5.25
C SER A 116 -6.15 -8.67 4.30
N PRO A 117 -6.87 -9.25 3.32
CA PRO A 117 -7.65 -8.49 2.35
C PRO A 117 -8.75 -7.68 3.04
N LEU A 118 -9.16 -6.59 2.39
CA LEU A 118 -10.23 -5.71 2.85
C LEU A 118 -11.47 -5.94 2.01
N ARG A 119 -12.65 -5.91 2.64
CA ARG A 119 -13.93 -6.08 1.95
C ARG A 119 -14.47 -4.73 1.50
N LYS A 120 -15.27 -4.75 0.42
CA LYS A 120 -16.05 -3.58 0.00
C LYS A 120 -16.95 -3.10 1.15
N GLY A 121 -16.95 -1.80 1.39
CA GLY A 121 -17.71 -1.15 2.45
C GLY A 121 -17.00 -1.06 3.80
N GLU A 122 -15.85 -1.72 4.00
CA GLU A 122 -15.13 -1.64 5.28
C GLU A 122 -14.57 -0.24 5.53
N ILE A 123 -14.65 0.18 6.80
CA ILE A 123 -14.04 1.42 7.28
C ILE A 123 -12.57 1.18 7.60
N VAL A 124 -11.73 2.03 7.03
CA VAL A 124 -10.29 1.95 7.16
C VAL A 124 -9.71 3.32 7.46
N ARG A 125 -8.57 3.32 8.12
CA ARG A 125 -7.71 4.50 8.21
C ARG A 125 -6.66 4.44 7.10
N PHE A 126 -6.44 5.54 6.39
CA PHE A 126 -5.41 5.65 5.36
C PHE A 126 -4.46 6.82 5.62
N LYS A 127 -3.27 6.78 5.00
CA LYS A 127 -2.33 7.90 4.98
C LYS A 127 -2.24 8.51 3.58
N TYR A 128 -2.25 9.84 3.53
CA TYR A 128 -1.95 10.59 2.30
C TYR A 128 -0.45 10.51 1.97
N ASP A 129 0.42 10.92 2.90
CA ASP A 129 1.87 10.75 2.82
C ASP A 129 2.42 9.95 4.01
N PRO A 130 3.66 9.45 3.95
CA PRO A 130 4.28 8.71 5.07
C PRO A 130 4.23 9.48 6.41
N ASN A 131 4.36 10.81 6.34
CA ASN A 131 4.38 11.72 7.49
C ASN A 131 3.00 12.28 7.84
N SER A 132 1.97 12.02 7.03
CA SER A 132 0.61 12.50 7.30
C SER A 132 -0.05 11.72 8.44
N LYS A 133 -1.11 12.34 8.98
CA LYS A 133 -2.03 11.69 9.92
C LYS A 133 -2.84 10.58 9.22
N TRP A 134 -3.46 9.74 10.04
CA TRP A 134 -4.33 8.65 9.58
C TRP A 134 -5.76 9.16 9.45
N ASP A 135 -6.25 9.27 8.22
CA ASP A 135 -7.59 9.77 7.92
C ASP A 135 -8.56 8.63 7.67
N LYS A 136 -9.84 8.84 7.98
CA LYS A 136 -10.89 7.83 7.84
C LYS A 136 -11.34 7.77 6.38
N ALA A 137 -11.53 6.56 5.86
CA ALA A 137 -12.06 6.30 4.53
C ALA A 137 -12.85 4.98 4.50
N LYS A 138 -13.68 4.83 3.48
CA LYS A 138 -14.44 3.62 3.17
C LYS A 138 -13.81 2.91 1.98
N VAL A 139 -13.68 1.59 2.04
CA VAL A 139 -13.21 0.80 0.89
C VAL A 139 -14.32 0.69 -0.14
N VAL A 140 -14.09 1.19 -1.36
CA VAL A 140 -15.04 1.07 -2.46
C VAL A 140 -14.90 -0.29 -3.13
N GLN A 141 -13.68 -0.65 -3.53
CA GLN A 141 -13.40 -1.94 -4.17
C GLN A 141 -11.88 -2.25 -4.23
N PRO A 142 -11.50 -3.53 -4.40
CA PRO A 142 -10.16 -3.89 -4.85
C PRO A 142 -9.84 -3.28 -6.22
N HIS A 143 -8.60 -2.89 -6.43
CA HIS A 143 -8.11 -2.42 -7.73
C HIS A 143 -7.54 -3.58 -8.56
N VAL A 144 -7.42 -3.41 -9.88
CA VAL A 144 -6.85 -4.41 -10.81
C VAL A 144 -5.41 -4.75 -10.43
N ALA A 145 -4.63 -3.73 -10.06
CA ALA A 145 -3.27 -3.90 -9.58
C ALA A 145 -3.22 -4.61 -8.21
N PRO A 146 -2.27 -5.53 -8.00
CA PRO A 146 -2.19 -6.34 -6.79
C PRO A 146 -2.02 -5.47 -5.54
N ARG A 147 -2.64 -5.91 -4.45
CA ARG A 147 -2.56 -5.25 -3.12
C ARG A 147 -3.01 -3.79 -3.13
N SER A 148 -3.74 -3.33 -4.14
CA SER A 148 -4.24 -1.96 -4.24
C SER A 148 -5.76 -1.91 -4.12
N TYR A 149 -6.27 -0.86 -3.51
CA TYR A 149 -7.69 -0.64 -3.25
C TYR A 149 -8.08 0.79 -3.63
N ILE A 150 -9.32 0.96 -4.05
CA ILE A 150 -9.97 2.26 -4.20
C ILE A 150 -10.70 2.54 -2.89
N ILE A 151 -10.39 3.69 -2.28
CA ILE A 151 -11.01 4.17 -1.04
C ILE A 151 -11.71 5.50 -1.29
N GLU A 152 -12.70 5.81 -0.48
CA GLU A 152 -13.49 7.03 -0.54
C GLU A 152 -13.46 7.74 0.82
N THR A 153 -13.09 9.02 0.81
CA THR A 153 -13.07 9.87 2.01
C THR A 153 -14.48 10.40 2.31
N LYS A 154 -14.69 10.97 3.50
CA LYS A 154 -15.95 11.66 3.88
C LYS A 154 -16.41 12.68 2.82
N ASP A 155 -15.46 13.35 2.18
CA ASP A 155 -15.74 14.40 1.18
C ASP A 155 -16.14 13.84 -0.21
N GLY A 156 -16.30 12.52 -0.34
CA GLY A 156 -16.62 11.85 -1.61
C GLY A 156 -15.43 11.71 -2.57
N VAL A 157 -14.23 12.15 -2.16
CA VAL A 157 -13.02 12.01 -2.99
C VAL A 157 -12.51 10.58 -2.93
N GLN A 158 -12.23 10.01 -4.11
CA GLN A 158 -11.70 8.65 -4.23
C GLN A 158 -10.19 8.65 -4.44
N TYR A 159 -9.51 7.74 -3.75
CA TYR A 159 -8.07 7.54 -3.84
C TYR A 159 -7.72 6.09 -4.11
N ARG A 160 -6.67 5.87 -4.91
CA ARG A 160 -6.02 4.57 -5.02
C ARG A 160 -4.93 4.43 -3.96
N ARG A 161 -4.99 3.38 -3.14
CA ARG A 161 -4.00 3.12 -2.06
C ARG A 161 -3.60 1.67 -1.97
N ASN A 162 -2.32 1.44 -1.66
CA ASN A 162 -1.80 0.11 -1.37
C ASN A 162 -2.27 -0.36 0.01
N ARG A 163 -2.50 -1.67 0.15
CA ARG A 163 -2.95 -2.33 1.38
C ARG A 163 -2.10 -1.98 2.60
N ARG A 164 -0.78 -1.77 2.43
CA ARG A 164 0.14 -1.39 3.52
C ARG A 164 -0.12 0.01 4.09
N HIS A 165 -0.80 0.88 3.33
CA HIS A 165 -1.19 2.22 3.78
C HIS A 165 -2.61 2.26 4.33
N LEU A 166 -3.28 1.10 4.44
CA LEU A 166 -4.63 0.99 4.96
C LEU A 166 -4.57 0.21 6.29
N ARG A 167 -5.22 0.75 7.32
CA ARG A 167 -5.42 0.04 8.59
C ARG A 167 -6.90 -0.25 8.74
N ARG A 168 -7.21 -1.52 9.02
CA ARG A 168 -8.57 -1.92 9.36
C ARG A 168 -8.91 -1.32 10.72
N THR A 169 -10.12 -0.78 10.83
CA THR A 169 -10.61 -0.18 12.07
C THR A 169 -12.04 -0.63 12.32
N SER A 170 -12.43 -0.78 13.59
CA SER A 170 -13.81 -1.06 14.00
C SER A 170 -14.61 0.21 14.25
N GLU A 171 -14.23 1.32 13.62
CA GLU A 171 -14.95 2.58 13.70
C GLU A 171 -16.32 2.44 13.00
N PRO A 172 -17.35 3.15 13.48
CA PRO A 172 -18.64 3.16 12.78
C PRO A 172 -18.48 3.75 11.37
N PRO A 173 -19.44 3.52 10.46
CA PRO A 173 -19.49 4.19 9.16
C PRO A 173 -19.42 5.72 9.27
N PHE A 174 -19.25 6.42 8.15
CA PHE A 174 -19.49 7.86 8.16
C PHE A 174 -20.96 8.09 8.51
N ASP A 175 -21.23 9.06 9.39
CA ASP A 175 -22.60 9.48 9.66
C ASP A 175 -23.16 10.04 8.36
N THR A 176 -23.98 9.24 7.69
CA THR A 176 -24.85 9.74 6.65
C THR A 176 -25.79 10.69 7.37
N THR A 177 -25.60 12.00 7.21
CA THR A 177 -26.71 12.94 7.39
C THR A 177 -27.73 12.56 6.32
N GLU A 178 -28.62 11.62 6.66
CA GLU A 178 -29.88 11.43 5.97
C GLU A 178 -30.57 12.78 6.01
N ALA A 179 -30.59 13.45 4.86
CA ALA A 179 -31.46 14.59 4.63
C ALA A 179 -32.87 14.15 5.01
N GLN A 180 -33.46 14.88 5.94
CA GLN A 180 -34.82 14.71 6.41
C GLN A 180 -35.78 14.70 5.21
N VAL A 181 -36.32 13.53 4.88
CA VAL A 181 -37.64 13.43 4.24
C VAL A 181 -38.58 12.91 5.32
N GLU A 182 -38.94 13.82 6.21
CA GLU A 182 -40.08 13.61 7.10
C GLU A 182 -41.37 13.77 6.29
N ASN A 183 -42.34 12.91 6.58
CA ASN A 183 -43.77 13.03 6.25
C ASN A 183 -44.24 12.56 4.87
N PHE A 184 -44.63 11.27 4.78
CA PHE A 184 -46.03 10.93 4.49
C PHE A 184 -46.35 9.51 4.97
N MET A 185 -46.94 9.39 6.15
CA MET A 185 -47.59 8.16 6.59
C MET A 185 -49.09 8.29 6.29
N PRO A 186 -49.65 7.58 5.30
CA PRO A 186 -51.09 7.43 5.23
C PRO A 186 -51.52 6.33 6.21
N SER A 187 -52.22 6.76 7.25
CA SER A 187 -53.05 5.94 8.12
C SER A 187 -54.05 5.14 7.29
N TYR A 188 -54.00 3.81 7.35
CA TYR A 188 -55.13 2.96 6.97
C TYR A 188 -55.49 2.04 8.13
N LYS A 189 -56.69 2.26 8.69
CA LYS A 189 -57.39 1.26 9.50
C LYS A 189 -58.16 0.35 8.55
N ALA A 190 -58.02 -0.97 8.73
CA ALA A 190 -59.13 -1.91 8.92
C ALA A 190 -58.70 -3.36 8.57
N SER A 191 -58.78 -4.23 9.58
CA SER A 191 -59.29 -5.62 9.57
C SER A 191 -58.98 -6.54 8.37
N HIS A 192 -58.24 -7.61 8.64
CA HIS A 192 -58.78 -8.97 8.52
C HIS A 192 -57.99 -9.95 9.39
N ASP A 193 -58.73 -10.80 10.09
CA ASP A 193 -58.28 -12.00 10.77
C ASP A 193 -57.50 -12.91 9.83
N GLN A 194 -56.40 -13.48 10.31
CA GLN A 194 -56.17 -14.93 10.24
C GLN A 194 -54.98 -15.31 11.13
N THR A 195 -55.32 -16.17 12.08
CA THR A 195 -54.48 -16.89 13.01
C THR A 195 -53.48 -17.80 12.30
N TRP A 196 -52.27 -17.87 12.83
CA TRP A 196 -51.58 -19.16 12.99
C TRP A 196 -50.83 -19.14 14.31
N GLU A 197 -51.38 -19.86 15.28
CA GLU A 197 -50.64 -20.33 16.44
C GLU A 197 -49.67 -21.41 15.98
N THR A 198 -48.38 -21.25 16.30
CA THR A 198 -47.47 -22.38 16.41
C THR A 198 -46.87 -22.40 17.80
N ASN A 199 -47.29 -23.41 18.54
CA ASN A 199 -46.95 -23.66 19.93
C ASN A 199 -45.55 -24.28 20.11
N TYR A 200 -44.93 -23.87 21.22
CA TYR A 200 -43.88 -24.53 22.03
C TYR A 200 -42.38 -24.32 21.70
N PRO A 201 -41.47 -24.40 22.72
CA PRO A 201 -41.65 -24.19 24.17
C PRO A 201 -40.69 -23.15 24.78
N LYS A 202 -41.09 -22.59 25.92
CA LYS A 202 -40.18 -21.94 26.87
C LYS A 202 -39.39 -23.03 27.61
N THR A 203 -38.06 -22.96 27.59
CA THR A 203 -37.22 -23.68 28.54
C THR A 203 -36.33 -22.70 29.30
N THR A 204 -36.75 -22.41 30.52
CA THR A 204 -35.89 -21.95 31.61
C THR A 204 -35.13 -23.17 32.13
N THR A 205 -33.82 -23.25 31.93
CA THR A 205 -32.97 -24.24 32.60
C THR A 205 -31.58 -23.62 32.79
N GLY A 206 -31.16 -23.47 34.05
CA GLY A 206 -29.91 -22.81 34.41
C GLY A 206 -28.69 -23.55 33.86
N GLU A 207 -27.87 -22.87 33.05
CA GLU A 207 -26.56 -23.37 32.62
C GLU A 207 -25.51 -23.10 33.71
N ALA A 208 -24.79 -24.16 34.11
CA ALA A 208 -23.59 -24.09 34.94
C ALA A 208 -22.45 -23.32 34.24
N PRO A 209 -21.51 -22.70 34.99
CA PRO A 209 -20.45 -21.88 34.40
C PRO A 209 -19.51 -22.69 33.48
N LYS A 210 -19.32 -22.20 32.25
CA LYS A 210 -18.43 -22.82 31.24
C LYS A 210 -16.95 -22.60 31.62
N ARG A 211 -16.16 -23.67 31.64
CA ARG A 211 -14.70 -23.66 31.89
C ARG A 211 -13.91 -23.88 30.61
N SER A 212 -12.76 -23.22 30.48
CA SER A 212 -11.80 -23.47 29.40
C SER A 212 -11.06 -24.80 29.59
N ARG A 213 -10.40 -25.30 28.53
CA ARG A 213 -9.52 -26.50 28.58
C ARG A 213 -8.37 -26.41 29.59
N TYR A 214 -8.07 -25.21 30.10
CA TYR A 214 -7.06 -24.97 31.15
C TYR A 214 -7.69 -24.61 32.50
N GLY A 215 -8.98 -24.93 32.69
CA GLY A 215 -9.68 -24.81 33.97
C GLY A 215 -10.19 -23.41 34.34
N ARG A 216 -10.04 -22.41 33.46
CA ARG A 216 -10.42 -21.01 33.74
C ARG A 216 -11.92 -20.77 33.49
N MET A 217 -12.60 -20.11 34.42
CA MET A 217 -14.02 -19.75 34.28
C MET A 217 -14.20 -18.68 33.20
N ILE A 218 -15.16 -18.90 32.30
CA ILE A 218 -15.52 -17.99 31.21
C ILE A 218 -16.85 -17.32 31.56
N ASN A 219 -16.81 -16.04 31.89
CA ASN A 219 -18.02 -15.24 32.09
C ASN A 219 -18.50 -14.71 30.73
N GLN A 220 -19.80 -14.85 30.45
CA GLN A 220 -20.39 -14.26 29.25
C GLN A 220 -20.54 -12.75 29.42
N ASN A 221 -20.30 -12.00 28.34
CA ASN A 221 -20.44 -10.55 28.30
C ASN A 221 -21.94 -10.17 28.30
N PRO A 222 -22.42 -9.34 29.23
CA PRO A 222 -23.85 -9.01 29.36
C PRO A 222 -24.45 -8.25 28.17
N ASN A 223 -23.63 -7.74 27.24
CA ASN A 223 -24.09 -6.93 26.10
C ASN A 223 -24.55 -7.74 24.88
N TYR A 224 -24.54 -9.06 24.95
CA TYR A 224 -25.10 -9.92 23.90
C TYR A 224 -26.10 -10.87 24.54
N LYS A 225 -27.40 -10.56 24.44
CA LYS A 225 -28.48 -11.51 24.67
C LYS A 225 -29.06 -11.89 23.30
N THR A 226 -29.00 -13.18 22.99
CA THR A 226 -29.83 -13.85 21.97
C THR A 226 -31.17 -14.22 22.57
#